data_AF-A0A8T3TDN8-F1
#
_entry.id   AF-A0A8T3TDN8-F1
#
_cell.length_a   1.000
_cell.length_b   1.000
_cell.length_c   1.000
_cell.angle_alpha   90.00
_cell.angle_beta   90.00
_cell.angle_gamma   90.00
#
_symmetry.space_group_name_H-M   'P 1'
#
loop_
_entity.id
_entity.type
_entity.pdbx_description
1 polymer ?
#
loop_
_entity_poly.entity_id
_entity_poly.type
_entity_poly.pdbx_seq_one_letter_code
_entity_poly.pdbx_strand_id
1 'polypeptide(L)'
;MKDGYLRGGLSTQATQRQMDVLAAYVAAGGSVQDAAQLVGIQPSTVKRHLADLRSRMGLTTEQLIYVGRAGGWLVVPSLEPT
;
A
#
# COMPACT_ATOMS: atom_id res chain seq x y z
N MET A 1 -27.95 4.08 -21.49
CA MET A 1 -28.19 4.52 -20.09
C MET A 1 -26.82 4.57 -19.42
N LYS A 2 -26.48 5.67 -18.74
CA LYS A 2 -25.19 5.81 -18.05
C LYS A 2 -25.22 4.89 -16.84
N ASP A 3 -24.36 3.87 -16.83
CA ASP A 3 -24.22 2.93 -15.72
C ASP A 3 -23.90 3.71 -14.44
N GLY A 4 -24.89 3.72 -13.55
CA GLY A 4 -24.84 4.41 -12.29
C GLY A 4 -23.65 3.92 -11.48
N TYR A 5 -22.97 4.87 -10.85
CA TYR A 5 -21.87 4.70 -9.91
C TYR A 5 -22.39 4.01 -8.63
N LEU A 6 -22.80 2.75 -8.74
CA LEU A 6 -22.84 1.86 -7.59
C LEU A 6 -21.37 1.71 -7.19
N ARG A 7 -20.97 2.20 -6.02
CA ARG A 7 -19.71 1.77 -5.37
C ARG A 7 -19.86 0.27 -5.09
N GLY A 8 -19.68 -0.55 -6.13
CA GLY A 8 -19.45 -1.98 -5.98
C GLY A 8 -18.32 -2.14 -4.97
N GLY A 9 -18.51 -3.03 -4.01
CA GLY A 9 -17.58 -3.24 -2.90
C GLY A 9 -16.14 -3.19 -3.41
N LEU A 10 -15.31 -2.38 -2.76
CA LEU A 10 -13.92 -2.25 -3.18
C LEU A 10 -13.32 -3.65 -3.28
N SER A 11 -12.68 -3.97 -4.41
CA SER A 11 -11.93 -5.21 -4.55
C SER A 11 -11.03 -5.35 -3.32
N THR A 12 -11.10 -6.52 -2.68
CA THR A 12 -10.29 -6.90 -1.52
C THR A 12 -8.84 -7.21 -1.91
N GLN A 13 -8.44 -6.90 -3.15
CA GLN A 13 -7.07 -7.10 -3.62
C GLN A 13 -6.34 -5.76 -3.72
N ALA A 14 -5.13 -5.72 -3.15
CA ALA A 14 -4.23 -4.58 -3.29
C ALA A 14 -3.84 -4.39 -4.77
N THR A 15 -3.89 -3.15 -5.26
CA THR A 15 -3.32 -2.84 -6.57
C THR A 15 -1.79 -2.84 -6.51
N GLN A 16 -1.12 -3.11 -7.63
CA GLN A 16 0.35 -3.06 -7.69
C GLN A 16 0.90 -1.74 -7.14
N ARG A 17 0.30 -0.60 -7.52
CA ARG A 17 0.75 0.69 -7.05
C ARG A 17 0.63 0.87 -5.53
N GLN A 18 -0.40 0.28 -4.91
CA GLN A 18 -0.54 0.30 -3.45
C GLN A 18 0.50 -0.59 -2.77
N MET A 19 0.82 -1.75 -3.36
CA MET A 19 1.87 -2.64 -2.88
C MET A 19 3.24 -1.95 -2.96
N ASP A 20 3.55 -1.30 -4.08
CA ASP A 20 4.80 -0.54 -4.26
C ASP A 20 4.94 0.58 -3.21
N VAL A 21 3.85 1.31 -2.95
CA VAL A 21 3.84 2.38 -1.94
C VAL A 21 4.00 1.83 -0.53
N LEU A 22 3.37 0.70 -0.20
CA LEU A 22 3.55 0.05 1.10
C LEU A 22 5.00 -0.45 1.26
N ALA A 23 5.58 -1.06 0.22
CA ALA A 23 6.96 -1.52 0.24
C ALA A 23 7.94 -0.37 0.48
N ALA A 24 7.75 0.75 -0.23
CA ALA A 24 8.56 1.95 -0.04
C ALA A 24 8.38 2.56 1.36
N TYR A 25 7.15 2.56 1.89
CA TYR A 25 6.88 3.03 3.25
C TYR A 25 7.63 2.21 4.30
N VAL A 26 7.67 0.88 4.15
CA VAL A 26 8.44 0.00 5.04
C VAL A 26 9.94 0.20 4.86
N ALA A 27 10.43 0.26 3.61
CA ALA A 27 11.85 0.51 3.32
C ALA A 27 12.34 1.84 3.90
N ALA A 28 11.46 2.84 3.95
CA ALA A 28 11.67 4.15 4.54
C ALA A 28 11.51 4.20 6.07
N GLY A 29 11.36 3.05 6.75
CA GLY A 29 11.19 3.01 8.21
C GLY A 29 9.90 3.68 8.69
N GLY A 30 8.86 3.72 7.85
CA GLY A 30 7.58 4.34 8.17
C GLY A 30 7.49 5.85 7.91
N SER A 31 8.48 6.43 7.20
CA SER A 31 8.45 7.83 6.77
C SER A 31 7.66 8.00 5.46
N VAL A 32 6.59 8.81 5.50
CA VAL A 32 5.79 9.13 4.30
C VAL A 32 6.60 9.98 3.32
N GLN A 33 7.43 10.88 3.84
CA GLN A 33 8.25 11.80 3.06
C GLN A 33 9.31 11.04 2.28
N ASP A 34 10.02 10.12 2.93
CA ASP A 34 11.08 9.35 2.27
C ASP A 34 10.48 8.32 1.33
N ALA A 35 9.36 7.67 1.69
CA ALA A 35 8.63 6.81 0.77
C ALA A 35 8.15 7.54 -0.50
N ALA A 36 7.72 8.80 -0.36
CA ALA A 36 7.34 9.63 -1.49
C ALA A 36 8.52 9.91 -2.42
N GLN A 37 9.70 10.17 -1.86
CA GLN A 37 10.95 10.32 -2.62
C GLN A 37 11.34 9.02 -3.34
N LEU A 38 11.30 7.88 -2.64
CA LEU A 38 11.62 6.56 -3.19
C LEU A 38 10.73 6.18 -4.38
N VAL A 39 9.44 6.54 -4.34
CA VAL A 39 8.45 6.19 -5.38
C VAL A 39 8.26 7.30 -6.43
N GLY A 40 8.84 8.48 -6.22
CA GLY A 40 8.74 9.63 -7.13
C GLY A 40 7.34 10.24 -7.20
N ILE A 41 6.63 10.36 -6.07
CA ILE A 41 5.28 10.93 -6.00
C ILE A 41 5.13 11.95 -4.87
N GLN A 42 3.99 12.65 -4.82
CA GLN A 42 3.70 13.58 -3.73
C GLN A 42 3.38 12.85 -2.41
N PRO A 43 3.81 13.36 -1.24
CA PRO A 43 3.52 12.75 0.08
C PRO A 43 2.01 12.57 0.35
N SER A 44 1.17 13.49 -0.12
CA SER A 44 -0.30 13.36 -0.02
C SER A 44 -0.82 12.15 -0.80
N THR A 45 -0.17 11.78 -1.90
CA THR A 45 -0.53 10.63 -2.73
C THR A 45 -0.12 9.33 -2.04
N VAL A 46 1.01 9.29 -1.34
CA VAL A 46 1.40 8.16 -0.47
C VAL A 46 0.33 7.93 0.62
N LYS A 47 -0.04 8.98 1.37
CA LYS A 47 -1.08 8.88 2.41
C LYS A 47 -2.40 8.35 1.84
N ARG A 48 -2.80 8.84 0.67
CA ARG A 48 -4.02 8.39 -0.02
C ARG A 48 -3.94 6.92 -0.40
N HIS A 49 -2.83 6.46 -0.98
CA HIS A 49 -2.66 5.04 -1.33
C HIS A 49 -2.72 4.13 -0.09
N LEU A 50 -2.03 4.50 1.00
CA LEU A 50 -2.07 3.73 2.24
C LEU A 50 -3.47 3.73 2.87
N ALA A 51 -4.18 4.85 2.84
CA ALA A 51 -5.56 4.94 3.35
C ALA A 51 -6.55 4.11 2.52
N ASP A 52 -6.43 4.15 1.20
CA ASP A 52 -7.26 3.35 0.30
C ASP A 52 -6.98 1.87 0.48
N LEU A 53 -5.70 1.47 0.64
CA LEU A 53 -5.32 0.09 0.88
C LEU A 53 -5.90 -0.45 2.20
N ARG A 54 -5.80 0.31 3.30
CA ARG A 54 -6.42 -0.04 4.59
C ARG A 54 -7.93 -0.19 4.47
N SER A 55 -8.59 0.73 3.76
CA SER A 55 -10.05 0.71 3.55
C SER A 55 -10.49 -0.50 2.72
N ARG A 56 -9.70 -0.91 1.71
CA ARG A 56 -9.96 -2.09 0.87
C ARG A 56 -9.84 -3.40 1.63
N MET A 57 -8.81 -3.50 2.46
CA MET A 57 -8.45 -4.75 3.14
C MET A 57 -9.11 -4.89 4.51
N GLY A 58 -9.59 -3.80 5.10
CA GLY A 58 -10.13 -3.79 6.46
C GLY A 58 -9.04 -4.00 7.53
N LEU A 59 -7.80 -3.64 7.24
CA LEU A 59 -6.62 -3.91 8.08
C LEU A 59 -5.88 -2.62 8.45
N THR A 60 -5.16 -2.66 9.58
CA THR A 60 -4.18 -1.60 9.92
C THR A 60 -2.94 -1.70 9.05
N THR A 61 -2.08 -0.68 9.06
CA THR A 61 -0.82 -0.71 8.30
C THR A 61 0.09 -1.85 8.78
N GLU A 62 0.19 -2.06 10.09
CA GLU A 62 1.01 -3.12 10.69
C GLU A 62 0.49 -4.51 10.28
N GLN A 63 -0.84 -4.71 10.31
CA GLN A 63 -1.45 -5.94 9.83
C GLN A 63 -1.17 -6.14 8.34
N LEU A 64 -1.33 -5.10 7.51
CA LEU A 64 -0.99 -5.16 6.08
C LEU A 64 0.46 -5.56 5.82
N ILE A 65 1.40 -5.03 6.61
CA ILE A 65 2.81 -5.40 6.53
C ILE A 65 2.96 -6.89 6.87
N TYR A 66 2.37 -7.33 7.98
CA TYR A 66 2.45 -8.73 8.41
C TYR A 66 1.85 -9.71 7.39
N VAL A 67 0.58 -9.55 7.00
CA VAL A 67 -0.05 -10.44 6.00
C VAL A 67 0.57 -10.29 4.62
N GLY A 68 1.10 -9.12 4.27
CA GLY A 68 1.81 -8.91 3.01
C GLY A 68 3.11 -9.70 2.93
N ARG A 69 3.90 -9.67 4.00
CA ARG A 69 5.12 -10.45 4.13
C ARG A 69 4.80 -11.94 4.15
N ALA A 70 3.87 -12.37 5.01
CA ALA A 70 3.48 -13.76 5.14
C ALA A 70 2.85 -14.33 3.86
N GLY A 71 2.11 -13.51 3.12
CA GLY A 71 1.48 -13.87 1.85
C GLY A 71 2.37 -13.71 0.62
N GLY A 72 3.63 -13.28 0.78
CA GLY A 72 4.61 -13.17 -0.31
C GLY A 72 4.35 -12.06 -1.33
N TRP A 73 3.37 -11.18 -1.11
CA TRP A 73 3.04 -10.07 -2.02
C TRP A 73 3.65 -8.72 -1.60
N LEU A 74 4.19 -8.63 -0.39
CA LEU A 74 4.99 -7.48 0.07
C LEU A 74 6.46 -7.88 0.21
N VAL A 75 7.25 -7.57 -0.80
CA VAL A 75 8.71 -7.74 -0.79
C VAL A 75 9.37 -6.41 -0.47
N VAL A 76 10.24 -6.40 0.53
CA VAL A 76 11.00 -5.21 0.95
C VAL A 76 12.48 -5.59 0.93
N PRO A 77 13.24 -5.22 -0.11
CA PRO A 77 14.61 -5.70 -0.31
C PRO A 77 15.55 -5.46 0.88
N SER A 78 15.37 -4.36 1.62
CA SER A 78 16.19 -4.05 2.80
C SER A 78 15.95 -4.96 4.01
N LEU A 79 14.90 -5.80 3.98
CA LEU A 79 14.53 -6.73 5.05
C LEU A 79 14.76 -8.20 4.68
N GLU A 80 15.27 -8.48 3.48
CA GLU A 80 15.60 -9.86 3.08
C GLU A 80 17.01 -10.24 3.58
N PRO A 81 17.20 -11.46 4.11
CA PRO A 81 18.53 -11.95 4.45
C PRO A 81 19.36 -12.10 3.17
N THR A 82 20.58 -11.54 3.20
CA THR A 82 21.64 -11.77 2.20
C THR A 82 22.20 -13.17 2.26
#